data_AF-A0A7X8JNN2-F1
#
_entry.id   AF-A0A7X8JNN2-F1
#
_cell.length_a   1.000
_cell.length_b   1.000
_cell.length_c   1.000
_cell.angle_alpha   90.00
_cell.angle_beta   90.00
_cell.angle_gamma   90.00
#
_symmetry.space_group_name_H-M   'P 1'
#
loop_
_entity.id
_entity.type
_entity.pdbx_description
1 polymer ?
#
loop_
_entity_poly.entity_id
_entity_poly.type
_entity_poly.pdbx_seq_one_letter_code
_entity_poly.pdbx_strand_id
1 'polypeptide(L)'
;ADEGLGGKRSQGMGTFSKVEEEKWPAGLFAGESEYYASLSVVYPQIEEVNKVVFYELIERSGYLHSQQGRSLRKKRVNLLKEGSVFSAKISGRLIDVRPNRFSTHPVYLNGKGFLIPIGEV
;
A
#
# COMPACT_ATOMS: atom_id res chain seq x y z
N ALA A 1 -1.78 18.27 11.42
CA ALA A 1 -1.17 18.16 10.08
C ALA A 1 0.33 18.50 10.10
N ASP A 2 0.88 18.68 11.30
CA ASP A 2 2.11 19.46 11.51
C ASP A 2 3.39 18.63 11.42
N GLU A 3 3.28 17.30 11.36
CA GLU A 3 4.44 16.41 11.19
C GLU A 3 4.91 16.28 9.73
N GLY A 4 4.05 16.54 8.75
CA GLY A 4 4.34 16.33 7.33
C GLY A 4 4.54 14.87 6.91
N LEU A 5 4.59 14.62 5.60
CA LEU A 5 4.78 13.28 5.02
C LEU A 5 6.07 13.20 4.19
N GLY A 6 6.79 12.10 4.33
CA GLY A 6 7.97 11.79 3.51
C GLY A 6 9.31 12.21 4.13
N GLY A 7 10.24 12.63 3.27
CA GLY A 7 11.68 12.69 3.54
C GLY A 7 12.13 13.72 4.58
N LYS A 8 12.68 14.85 4.13
CA LYS A 8 13.38 15.84 4.97
C LYS A 8 12.40 16.76 5.72
N ARG A 9 11.53 16.17 6.54
CA ARG A 9 10.48 16.87 7.31
C ARG A 9 11.06 17.91 8.27
N SER A 10 12.20 17.61 8.90
CA SER A 10 12.93 18.56 9.77
C SER A 10 13.52 19.77 9.03
N GLN A 11 13.55 19.75 7.69
CA GLN A 11 13.93 20.89 6.84
C GLN A 11 12.70 21.59 6.24
N GLY A 12 11.51 21.32 6.77
CA GLY A 12 10.25 21.94 6.34
C GLY A 12 9.59 21.30 5.11
N MET A 13 10.11 20.17 4.60
CA MET A 13 9.52 19.50 3.43
C MET A 13 8.32 18.61 3.80
N GLY A 14 7.33 18.52 2.91
CA GLY A 14 6.18 17.61 3.06
C GLY A 14 5.12 18.10 4.05
N THR A 15 5.13 19.39 4.39
CA THR A 15 4.10 20.03 5.21
C THR A 15 2.81 20.26 4.42
N PHE A 16 1.68 20.27 5.12
CA PHE A 16 0.36 20.54 4.54
C PHE A 16 -0.22 21.78 5.20
N SER A 17 -0.82 22.67 4.41
CA SER A 17 -1.52 23.85 4.94
C SER A 17 -2.86 23.48 5.58
N LYS A 18 -3.55 22.48 5.04
CA LYS A 18 -4.82 21.99 5.53
C LYS A 18 -4.98 20.51 5.15
N VAL A 19 -5.62 19.76 6.04
CA VAL A 19 -6.06 18.39 5.78
C VAL A 19 -7.56 18.38 6.01
N GLU A 20 -8.31 17.92 5.01
CA GLU A 20 -9.77 17.87 5.04
C GLU A 20 -10.22 16.43 4.86
N GLU A 21 -11.30 16.09 5.55
CA GLU A 21 -12.00 14.83 5.37
C GLU A 21 -13.27 15.11 4.60
N GLU A 22 -13.42 14.44 3.46
CA GLU A 22 -14.60 14.56 2.61
C GLU A 22 -15.33 13.22 2.53
N LYS A 23 -16.66 13.29 2.48
CA LYS A 23 -17.50 12.12 2.26
C LYS A 23 -17.62 11.88 0.76
N TRP A 24 -17.13 10.73 0.32
CA TRP A 24 -17.26 10.32 -1.07
C TRP A 24 -18.61 9.63 -1.31
N PRO A 25 -19.18 9.70 -2.52
CA PRO A 25 -20.41 9.00 -2.85
C PRO A 25 -20.25 7.48 -2.64
N ALA A 26 -21.17 6.88 -1.88
CA ALA A 26 -21.10 5.45 -1.55
C ALA A 26 -21.08 4.55 -2.80
N GLY A 27 -21.70 5.00 -3.89
CA GLY A 27 -21.76 4.29 -5.16
C GLY A 27 -20.44 4.14 -5.90
N LEU A 28 -19.42 4.99 -5.60
CA LEU A 28 -18.16 4.98 -6.35
C LEU A 28 -17.36 3.69 -6.18
N PHE A 29 -17.51 3.05 -5.01
CA PHE A 29 -16.81 1.82 -4.65
C PHE A 29 -17.74 0.61 -4.59
N ALA A 30 -19.03 0.81 -4.86
CA ALA A 30 -20.06 -0.21 -4.77
C ALA A 30 -20.24 -0.94 -6.11
N GLY A 31 -20.81 -2.14 -6.05
CA GLY A 31 -21.13 -2.95 -7.22
C GLY A 31 -20.26 -4.19 -7.39
N GLU A 32 -20.77 -5.07 -8.23
CA GLU A 32 -20.07 -6.22 -8.77
C GLU A 32 -19.67 -5.91 -10.21
N SER A 33 -18.52 -6.43 -10.62
CA SER A 33 -17.98 -6.27 -11.96
C SER A 33 -17.09 -7.47 -12.24
N GLU A 34 -16.93 -7.79 -13.52
CA GLU A 34 -16.00 -8.84 -13.96
C GLU A 34 -14.54 -8.49 -13.60
N TYR A 35 -14.22 -7.19 -13.55
CA TYR A 35 -12.87 -6.72 -13.27
C TYR A 35 -12.83 -5.63 -12.20
N TYR A 36 -11.69 -5.59 -11.51
CA TYR A 36 -11.40 -4.61 -10.47
C TYR A 36 -10.01 -4.00 -10.68
N ALA A 37 -9.89 -2.68 -10.60
CA ALA A 37 -8.59 -1.99 -10.58
C ALA A 37 -8.21 -1.63 -9.14
N SER A 38 -6.92 -1.70 -8.80
CA SER A 38 -6.46 -1.24 -7.48
C SER A 38 -6.02 0.23 -7.47
N LEU A 39 -6.46 0.94 -6.45
CA LEU A 39 -6.00 2.29 -6.08
C LEU A 39 -4.86 2.27 -5.05
N SER A 40 -4.41 1.09 -4.62
CA SER A 40 -3.27 0.91 -3.71
C SER A 40 -2.24 -0.04 -4.32
N VAL A 41 -1.02 -0.02 -3.77
CA VAL A 41 -0.11 -1.16 -3.98
C VAL A 41 -0.67 -2.39 -3.27
N VAL A 42 -0.60 -3.55 -3.93
CA VAL A 42 -1.16 -4.79 -3.40
C VAL A 42 -0.11 -5.87 -3.30
N TYR A 43 -0.11 -6.55 -2.16
CA TYR A 43 0.58 -7.81 -2.02
C TYR A 43 -0.48 -8.91 -1.87
N PRO A 44 -0.77 -9.68 -2.94
CA PRO A 44 -1.83 -10.69 -2.91
C PRO A 44 -1.50 -11.80 -1.91
N GLN A 45 -2.54 -12.41 -1.34
CA GLN A 45 -2.40 -13.71 -0.68
C GLN A 45 -2.13 -14.79 -1.73
N ILE A 46 -1.60 -15.95 -1.32
CA ILE A 46 -1.19 -16.97 -2.29
C ILE A 46 -2.40 -17.51 -3.07
N GLU A 47 -3.56 -17.59 -2.43
CA GLU A 47 -4.85 -17.98 -2.99
C GLU A 47 -5.49 -16.90 -3.88
N GLU A 48 -4.91 -15.70 -3.92
CA GLU A 48 -5.40 -14.57 -4.72
C GLU A 48 -4.57 -14.35 -5.99
N VAL A 49 -3.42 -15.01 -6.12
CA VAL A 49 -2.50 -14.83 -7.26
C VAL A 49 -3.14 -15.19 -8.59
N ASN A 50 -4.00 -16.22 -8.62
CA ASN A 50 -4.71 -16.63 -9.83
C ASN A 50 -5.78 -15.62 -10.30
N LYS A 51 -6.07 -14.58 -9.51
CA LYS A 51 -7.03 -13.52 -9.85
C LYS A 51 -6.37 -12.31 -10.50
N VAL A 52 -5.04 -12.26 -10.58
CA VAL A 52 -4.31 -11.13 -11.18
C VAL A 52 -4.36 -11.24 -12.70
N VAL A 53 -4.90 -10.21 -13.36
CA VAL A 53 -5.10 -10.18 -14.82
C VAL A 53 -4.03 -9.33 -15.50
N PHE A 54 -3.85 -8.09 -15.03
CA PHE A 54 -2.83 -7.18 -15.52
C PHE A 54 -2.14 -6.50 -14.35
N TYR A 55 -0.81 -6.39 -14.39
CA TYR A 55 -0.07 -5.78 -13.30
C TYR A 55 1.28 -5.25 -13.77
N GLU A 56 1.80 -4.31 -13.00
CA GLU A 56 3.22 -3.93 -13.00
C GLU A 56 3.78 -4.23 -11.61
N LEU A 57 5.02 -4.70 -11.54
CA LEU A 57 5.70 -4.89 -10.26
C LEU A 57 6.39 -3.60 -9.83
N ILE A 58 6.18 -3.24 -8.58
CA ILE A 58 6.91 -2.17 -7.91
C ILE A 58 7.68 -2.73 -6.71
N GLU A 59 8.94 -2.32 -6.60
CA GLU A 59 9.76 -2.67 -5.45
C GLU A 59 9.61 -1.62 -4.34
N ARG A 60 9.31 -2.06 -3.12
CA ARG A 60 9.42 -1.23 -1.92
C ARG A 60 10.60 -1.71 -1.07
N SER A 61 11.52 -0.78 -0.81
CA SER A 61 12.66 -0.97 0.06
C SER A 61 12.98 0.32 0.83
N GLY A 62 13.94 0.28 1.74
CA GLY A 62 14.36 1.45 2.50
C GLY A 62 14.94 1.08 3.86
N TYR A 63 15.01 2.06 4.76
CA TYR A 63 15.56 1.91 6.10
C TYR A 63 14.47 2.02 7.17
N LEU A 64 14.69 1.37 8.31
CA LEU A 64 13.89 1.55 9.51
C LEU A 64 14.08 2.96 10.05
N HIS A 65 12.96 3.61 10.33
CA HIS A 65 12.93 4.80 11.18
C HIS A 65 12.41 4.36 12.54
N SER A 66 13.30 4.25 13.52
CA SER A 66 12.98 3.88 14.90
C SER A 66 13.95 4.62 15.82
N GLN A 67 13.50 4.95 17.04
CA GLN A 67 14.24 5.76 18.01
C GLN A 67 15.56 5.10 18.49
N GLN A 68 15.84 3.85 18.11
CA GLN A 68 17.00 3.07 18.54
C GLN A 68 18.31 3.40 17.80
N GLY A 69 18.37 4.51 17.06
CA GLY A 69 19.61 5.12 16.55
C GLY A 69 20.33 4.38 15.41
N ARG A 70 19.96 3.14 15.08
CA ARG A 70 20.56 2.38 13.95
C ARG A 70 19.61 2.26 12.77
N SER A 71 19.98 2.84 11.63
CA SER A 71 19.30 2.67 10.35
C SER A 71 19.52 1.26 9.79
N LEU A 72 18.67 0.31 10.15
CA LEU A 72 18.68 -1.04 9.57
C LEU A 72 17.90 -1.04 8.25
N ARG A 73 18.41 -1.75 7.23
CA ARG A 73 17.70 -1.90 5.96
C ARG A 73 16.51 -2.85 6.15
N LYS A 74 15.31 -2.41 5.73
CA LYS A 74 14.09 -3.24 5.69
C LYS A 74 14.22 -4.33 4.65
N LYS A 75 13.44 -5.42 4.82
CA LYS A 75 13.28 -6.42 3.75
C LYS A 75 12.72 -5.76 2.50
N ARG A 76 13.29 -6.09 1.35
CA ARG A 76 12.80 -5.68 0.02
C ARG A 76 11.59 -6.53 -0.33
N VAL A 77 10.55 -5.89 -0.85
CA VAL A 77 9.29 -6.55 -1.22
C VAL A 77 8.84 -6.05 -2.58
N ASN A 78 8.48 -6.99 -3.46
CA ASN A 78 7.80 -6.68 -4.72
C ASN A 78 6.29 -6.72 -4.49
N LEU A 79 5.59 -5.69 -4.98
CA LEU A 79 4.14 -5.55 -4.89
C LEU A 79 3.58 -5.31 -6.30
N LEU A 80 2.29 -5.55 -6.45
CA LEU A 80 1.53 -5.11 -7.60
C LEU A 80 1.29 -3.60 -7.46
N LYS A 81 1.60 -2.83 -8.49
CA LYS A 81 1.46 -1.37 -8.52
C LYS A 81 -0.01 -0.96 -8.56
N GLU A 82 -0.30 0.27 -8.12
CA GLU A 82 -1.57 0.93 -8.38
C GLU A 82 -1.93 0.84 -9.88
N GLY A 83 -3.20 0.59 -10.18
CA GLY A 83 -3.72 0.34 -11.53
C GLY A 83 -3.71 -1.13 -11.95
N SER A 84 -3.17 -2.05 -11.13
CA SER A 84 -3.28 -3.49 -11.41
C SER A 84 -4.74 -3.95 -11.45
N VAL A 85 -5.05 -4.88 -12.35
CA VAL A 85 -6.40 -5.39 -12.64
C VAL A 85 -6.56 -6.82 -12.15
N PHE A 86 -7.71 -7.11 -11.56
CA PHE A 86 -8.07 -8.41 -10.99
C PHE A 86 -9.42 -8.88 -11.50
N SER A 87 -9.59 -10.19 -11.71
CA SER A 87 -10.85 -10.81 -12.14
C SER A 87 -11.84 -11.07 -11.00
N ALA A 88 -11.45 -10.74 -9.77
CA ALA A 88 -12.31 -10.76 -8.60
C ALA A 88 -11.76 -9.82 -7.52
N LYS A 89 -12.57 -9.50 -6.51
CA LYS A 89 -12.08 -8.80 -5.32
C LYS A 89 -11.02 -9.64 -4.61
N ILE A 90 -9.93 -8.96 -4.22
CA ILE A 90 -8.85 -9.49 -3.41
C ILE A 90 -8.63 -8.60 -2.20
N SER A 91 -8.16 -9.20 -1.11
CA SER A 91 -7.86 -8.55 0.15
C SER A 91 -6.44 -8.00 0.18
N GLY A 92 -5.49 -8.73 -0.41
CA GLY A 92 -4.07 -8.50 -0.18
C GLY A 92 -3.68 -8.76 1.27
N ARG A 93 -2.50 -8.28 1.69
CA ARG A 93 -2.01 -8.48 3.07
C ARG A 93 -1.10 -7.38 3.60
N LEU A 94 -1.07 -7.28 4.92
CA LEU A 94 -0.08 -6.51 5.67
C LEU A 94 1.17 -7.38 5.85
N ILE A 95 2.35 -6.84 5.54
CA ILE A 95 3.59 -7.62 5.49
C ILE A 95 4.54 -7.12 6.56
N ASP A 96 5.09 -8.02 7.34
CA ASP A 96 6.16 -7.70 8.27
C ASP A 96 7.51 -7.66 7.54
N VAL A 97 8.09 -6.47 7.43
CA VAL A 97 9.34 -6.19 6.72
C VAL A 97 10.53 -6.00 7.66
N ARG A 98 10.40 -6.43 8.93
CA ARG A 98 11.52 -6.45 9.88
C ARG A 98 12.73 -7.20 9.31
N PRO A 99 13.95 -6.64 9.39
CA PRO A 99 15.17 -7.40 9.14
C PRO A 99 15.39 -8.43 10.25
N ASN A 100 16.07 -9.54 9.93
CA ASN A 100 16.23 -10.67 10.86
C ASN A 100 16.87 -10.30 12.21
N ARG A 101 17.70 -9.24 12.26
CA ARG A 101 18.39 -8.77 13.48
C ARG A 101 17.58 -7.72 14.27
N PHE A 102 16.30 -7.51 13.96
CA PHE A 102 15.45 -6.52 14.62
C PHE A 102 14.20 -7.16 15.20
N SER A 103 14.11 -7.17 16.53
CA SER A 103 13.03 -7.82 17.29
C SER A 103 12.20 -6.88 18.16
N THR A 104 12.57 -5.60 18.26
CA THR A 104 11.95 -4.62 19.17
C THR A 104 10.44 -4.47 18.96
N HIS A 105 10.00 -4.30 17.72
CA HIS A 105 8.59 -4.11 17.36
C HIS A 105 8.38 -4.50 15.90
N PRO A 106 7.17 -4.90 15.48
CA PRO A 106 6.89 -5.18 14.07
C PRO A 106 7.06 -3.93 13.21
N VAL A 107 7.34 -4.15 11.93
CA VAL A 107 7.48 -3.08 10.94
C VAL A 107 6.65 -3.48 9.74
N TYR A 108 5.56 -2.77 9.52
CA TYR A 108 4.59 -3.17 8.52
C TYR A 108 4.74 -2.41 7.20
N LEU A 109 4.57 -3.14 6.11
CA LEU A 109 4.29 -2.61 4.79
C LEU A 109 2.84 -2.95 4.45
N ASN A 110 2.03 -1.92 4.20
CA ASN A 110 0.64 -2.10 3.79
C ASN A 110 0.58 -2.52 2.30
N GLY A 111 0.17 -3.77 2.06
CA GLY A 111 -0.15 -4.29 0.73
C GLY A 111 -1.60 -4.76 0.64
N LYS A 112 -2.52 -4.18 1.44
CA LYS A 112 -3.95 -4.44 1.30
C LYS A 112 -4.51 -3.80 0.04
N GLY A 113 -5.40 -4.53 -0.63
CA GLY A 113 -6.09 -4.06 -1.82
C GLY A 113 -7.14 -3.01 -1.48
N PHE A 114 -7.06 -1.85 -2.13
CA PHE A 114 -8.16 -0.92 -2.26
C PHE A 114 -8.62 -0.98 -3.72
N LEU A 115 -9.80 -1.56 -3.96
CA LEU A 115 -10.27 -1.93 -5.30
C LEU A 115 -11.50 -1.14 -5.70
N ILE A 116 -11.57 -0.76 -6.98
CA ILE A 116 -12.75 -0.20 -7.64
C ILE A 116 -13.20 -1.13 -8.78
N PRO A 117 -14.51 -1.33 -8.99
CA PRO A 117 -15.02 -2.05 -10.16
C PRO A 117 -14.68 -1.28 -11.45
N ILE A 118 -14.34 -1.99 -12.53
CA ILE A 118 -14.04 -1.41 -13.84
C ILE A 118 -14.67 -2.23 -14.98
N GLY A 119 -15.16 -1.57 -16.01
CA GLY A 119 -15.85 -2.20 -17.15
C GLY A 119 -17.36 -2.00 -17.10
N GLU A 120 -18.04 -2.34 -18.20
CA GLU A 120 -19.50 -2.31 -18.27
C GLU A 120 -20.10 -3.44 -17.41
N VAL A 121 -21.20 -3.13 -16.73
CA VAL A 121 -22.03 -4.06 -15.95
C VAL A 121 -23.17 -4.55 -16.83
#